data_AF-A0A0K0D5B0-F1
#
_entry.id   AF-A0A0K0D5B0-F1
#
_cell.length_a   1.000
_cell.length_b   1.000
_cell.length_c   1.000
_cell.angle_alpha   90.00
_cell.angle_beta   90.00
_cell.angle_gamma   90.00
#
_symmetry.space_group_name_H-M   'P 1'
#
loop_
_entity.id
_entity.type
_entity.pdbx_description
1 polymer ?
#
loop_
_entity_poly.entity_id
_entity_poly.type
_entity_poly.pdbx_seq_one_letter_code
_entity_poly.pdbx_strand_id
1 'polypeptide(L)'
;VDGVTFFNGEGGVWLIHSVPKFPPPNFYQYPRSGHHYGQTMLCLSLPYSQLENIATQLYYNKPDIYSSQLPTTMAADYPVLAQVIAGKYKLGEPSHNIVELTTVGGQTFKSFAKTGEFNHDLYDGLVAPTLKTDLIAETWRRGLEVPLDCSTTYHTNDALKIQVGSTISFKYTKDHSKMARSTNPSKPWLCIGDINRMTSQYVRGGGTTCISSKLPWKAFDVIKSENRC
;
A
#
# COMPACT_ATOMS: atom_id res chain seq x y z
N VAL A 1 3.52 6.38 -3.34
CA VAL A 1 2.19 5.80 -3.62
C VAL A 1 1.87 5.92 -5.07
N ASP A 2 1.71 4.78 -5.75
CA ASP A 2 0.99 4.73 -7.02
C ASP A 2 -0.50 4.78 -6.68
N GLY A 3 -1.18 5.88 -7.03
CA GLY A 3 -2.56 6.07 -6.63
C GLY A 3 -3.19 7.38 -7.09
N VAL A 4 -4.47 7.54 -6.77
CA VAL A 4 -5.29 8.72 -7.09
C VAL A 4 -6.12 9.09 -5.87
N THR A 5 -6.14 10.37 -5.54
CA THR A 5 -7.02 10.95 -4.52
C THR A 5 -7.97 11.91 -5.20
N PHE A 6 -9.28 11.67 -5.10
CA PHE A 6 -10.31 12.52 -5.71
C PHE A 6 -11.39 12.83 -4.68
N PHE A 7 -11.54 14.09 -4.29
CA PHE A 7 -12.45 14.53 -3.24
C PHE A 7 -13.22 15.79 -3.66
N ASN A 8 -14.44 15.92 -3.14
CA ASN A 8 -15.21 17.16 -3.08
C ASN A 8 -15.47 17.53 -1.60
N GLY A 9 -16.29 18.55 -1.34
CA GLY A 9 -16.61 18.99 0.03
C GLY A 9 -17.48 18.03 0.86
N GLU A 10 -17.92 16.90 0.29
CA GLU A 10 -18.74 15.88 0.98
C GLU A 10 -17.96 14.60 1.24
N GLY A 11 -17.14 14.18 0.28
CA GLY A 11 -16.34 12.97 0.37
C GLY A 11 -15.53 12.71 -0.89
N GLY A 12 -14.99 11.51 -1.00
CA GLY A 12 -14.13 11.18 -2.11
C GLY A 12 -13.67 9.74 -2.13
N VAL A 13 -12.72 9.48 -3.01
CA VAL A 13 -12.08 8.19 -3.19
C VAL A 13 -10.58 8.31 -3.05
N TRP A 14 -9.99 7.32 -2.37
CA TRP A 14 -8.56 7.08 -2.41
C TRP A 14 -8.30 5.72 -3.08
N LEU A 15 -7.69 5.78 -4.26
CA LEU A 15 -7.28 4.63 -5.05
C LEU A 15 -5.79 4.37 -4.81
N ILE A 16 -5.46 3.18 -4.34
CA ILE A 16 -4.09 2.67 -4.16
C ILE A 16 -3.90 1.54 -5.17
N HIS A 17 -2.82 1.54 -5.94
CA HIS A 17 -2.57 0.46 -6.89
C HIS A 17 -1.08 0.18 -7.09
N SER A 18 -0.77 -0.80 -7.93
CA SER A 18 0.59 -1.17 -8.33
C SER A 18 0.91 -0.89 -9.80
N VAL A 19 -0.08 -0.44 -10.58
CA VAL A 19 0.03 -0.24 -12.03
C VAL A 19 0.94 0.96 -12.38
N PRO A 20 2.10 0.73 -13.01
CA PRO A 20 3.02 1.82 -13.35
C PRO A 20 2.44 2.74 -14.42
N LYS A 21 2.64 4.05 -14.29
CA LYS A 21 2.19 5.10 -15.24
C LYS A 21 0.67 5.16 -15.43
N PHE A 22 -0.10 4.74 -14.44
CA PHE A 22 -1.55 4.86 -14.41
C PHE A 22 -1.99 5.80 -13.27
N PRO A 23 -3.07 6.58 -13.47
CA PRO A 23 -3.65 6.94 -14.76
C PRO A 23 -2.75 7.90 -15.57
N PRO A 24 -2.94 8.04 -16.89
CA PRO A 24 -2.35 9.15 -17.64
C PRO A 24 -3.07 10.46 -17.27
N PRO A 25 -2.38 11.62 -17.29
CA PRO A 25 -2.97 12.89 -16.83
C PRO A 25 -4.05 13.46 -17.76
N ASN A 26 -3.97 13.21 -19.07
CA ASN A 26 -4.75 13.95 -20.09
C ASN A 26 -5.78 13.10 -20.84
N PHE A 27 -5.81 11.78 -20.63
CA PHE A 27 -6.70 10.86 -21.32
C PHE A 27 -6.82 9.55 -20.54
N TYR A 28 -7.91 8.82 -20.78
CA TYR A 28 -8.08 7.50 -20.20
C TYR A 28 -7.35 6.44 -21.03
N GLN A 29 -6.36 5.78 -20.44
CA GLN A 29 -5.73 4.59 -21.00
C GLN A 29 -5.21 3.70 -19.87
N TYR A 30 -5.55 2.40 -19.94
CA TYR A 30 -4.89 1.40 -19.11
C TYR A 30 -3.54 1.04 -19.76
N PRO A 31 -2.40 1.16 -19.04
CA PRO A 31 -1.10 1.03 -19.66
C PRO A 31 -0.79 -0.43 -20.02
N ARG A 32 -0.12 -0.63 -21.15
CA ARG A 32 0.28 -1.96 -21.63
C ARG A 32 1.10 -2.75 -20.61
N SER A 33 1.89 -2.09 -19.76
CA SER A 33 2.61 -2.73 -18.64
C SER A 33 1.68 -3.46 -17.68
N GLY A 34 0.47 -2.94 -17.44
CA GLY A 34 -0.56 -3.56 -16.61
C GLY A 34 -1.22 -4.79 -17.24
N HIS A 35 -0.93 -5.11 -18.51
CA HIS A 35 -1.42 -6.32 -19.18
C HIS A 35 -0.44 -7.49 -19.07
N HIS A 36 0.84 -7.21 -18.79
CA HIS A 36 1.90 -8.21 -18.80
C HIS A 36 2.19 -8.82 -17.43
N TYR A 37 1.78 -8.14 -16.36
CA TYR A 37 2.06 -8.50 -14.98
C TYR A 37 0.78 -8.43 -14.16
N GLY A 38 0.65 -9.31 -13.16
CA GLY A 38 -0.40 -9.17 -12.14
C GLY A 38 -0.31 -7.83 -11.44
N GLN A 39 -1.44 -7.29 -11.02
CA GLN A 39 -1.56 -5.98 -10.37
C GLN A 39 -2.66 -6.05 -9.31
N THR A 40 -2.50 -5.26 -8.26
CA THR A 40 -3.53 -5.01 -7.24
C THR A 40 -4.00 -3.57 -7.26
N MET A 41 -5.28 -3.39 -6.93
CA MET A 41 -5.91 -2.09 -6.70
C MET A 41 -6.82 -2.17 -5.47
N LEU A 42 -6.85 -1.10 -4.69
CA LEU A 42 -7.76 -0.88 -3.57
C LEU A 42 -8.39 0.51 -3.73
N CYS A 43 -9.71 0.58 -3.80
CA CYS A 43 -10.45 1.84 -3.88
C CYS A 43 -11.30 2.01 -2.63
N LEU A 44 -11.07 3.09 -1.89
CA LEU A 44 -11.77 3.41 -0.66
C LEU A 44 -12.67 4.61 -0.86
N SER A 45 -13.98 4.47 -0.64
CA SER A 45 -14.90 5.61 -0.53
C SER A 45 -14.88 6.15 0.89
N LEU A 46 -14.50 7.41 1.06
CA LEU A 46 -14.17 8.03 2.35
C LEU A 46 -14.92 9.36 2.51
N PRO A 47 -15.44 9.68 3.70
CA PRO A 47 -16.00 11.01 3.97
C PRO A 47 -14.89 12.07 3.95
N TYR A 48 -15.25 13.33 3.70
CA TYR A 48 -14.30 14.43 3.58
C TYR A 48 -13.35 14.54 4.80
N SER A 49 -13.85 14.25 5.99
CA SER A 49 -13.07 14.26 7.24
C SER A 49 -11.87 13.30 7.28
N GLN A 50 -11.83 12.28 6.42
CA GLN A 50 -10.69 11.37 6.32
C GLN A 50 -9.56 11.90 5.44
N LEU A 51 -9.75 13.02 4.75
CA LEU A 51 -8.77 13.57 3.82
C LEU A 51 -7.48 13.98 4.54
N GLU A 52 -7.54 14.49 5.77
CA GLU A 52 -6.34 14.80 6.57
C GLU A 52 -5.50 13.54 6.87
N ASN A 53 -6.14 12.41 7.16
CA ASN A 53 -5.45 11.14 7.38
C ASN A 53 -4.74 10.68 6.09
N ILE A 54 -5.39 10.81 4.94
CA ILE A 54 -4.77 10.51 3.64
C ILE A 54 -3.60 11.47 3.38
N ALA A 55 -3.80 12.78 3.57
CA ALA A 55 -2.77 13.79 3.37
C ALA A 55 -1.54 13.53 4.24
N THR A 56 -1.75 13.14 5.49
CA THR A 56 -0.68 12.73 6.41
C THR A 56 0.05 11.51 5.87
N GLN A 57 -0.64 10.45 5.45
CA GLN A 57 0.03 9.27 4.87
C GLN A 57 0.84 9.63 3.62
N LEU A 58 0.32 10.48 2.74
CA LEU A 58 1.04 10.95 1.55
C LEU A 58 2.27 11.80 1.93
N TYR A 59 2.19 12.60 2.98
CA TYR A 59 3.31 13.40 3.50
C TYR A 59 4.48 12.54 3.98
N TYR A 60 4.22 11.37 4.56
CA TYR A 60 5.25 10.39 4.91
C TYR A 60 5.75 9.62 3.68
N ASN A 61 4.84 9.24 2.78
CA ASN A 61 5.17 8.39 1.64
C ASN A 61 5.97 9.12 0.55
N LYS A 62 5.98 10.46 0.54
CA LYS A 62 6.69 11.29 -0.46
C LYS A 62 6.39 10.83 -1.90
N PRO A 63 5.12 10.88 -2.36
CA PRO A 63 4.76 10.53 -3.73
C PRO A 63 5.31 11.57 -4.72
N ASP A 64 5.63 11.11 -5.93
CA ASP A 64 5.91 12.00 -7.06
C ASP A 64 4.59 12.44 -7.71
N ILE A 65 4.15 13.65 -7.40
CA ILE A 65 2.88 14.20 -7.90
C ILE A 65 3.08 14.77 -9.31
N TYR A 66 2.46 14.14 -10.30
CA TYR A 66 2.56 14.56 -11.71
C TYR A 66 1.34 15.36 -12.19
N SER A 67 0.22 15.33 -11.46
CA SER A 67 -0.99 16.09 -11.75
C SER A 67 -1.75 16.35 -10.46
N SER A 68 -2.23 17.58 -10.28
CA SER A 68 -2.95 17.98 -9.08
C SER A 68 -3.85 19.18 -9.35
N GLN A 69 -5.00 19.19 -8.72
CA GLN A 69 -5.88 20.36 -8.64
C GLN A 69 -6.45 20.42 -7.22
N LEU A 70 -6.12 21.49 -6.49
CA LEU A 70 -6.55 21.67 -5.10
C LEU A 70 -7.33 22.99 -4.98
N PRO A 71 -8.65 22.96 -4.74
CA PRO A 71 -9.43 24.16 -4.46
C PRO A 71 -8.93 24.88 -3.20
N THR A 72 -8.97 26.21 -3.19
CA THR A 72 -8.47 27.03 -2.07
C THR A 72 -9.14 26.72 -0.74
N THR A 73 -10.45 26.42 -0.75
CA THR A 73 -11.20 26.04 0.45
C THR A 73 -10.66 24.73 1.04
N MET A 74 -10.45 23.71 0.20
CA MET A 74 -9.89 22.42 0.62
C MET A 74 -8.43 22.55 1.07
N ALA A 75 -7.65 23.45 0.46
CA ALA A 75 -6.29 23.76 0.91
C ALA A 75 -6.27 24.39 2.30
N ALA A 76 -7.28 25.23 2.63
CA ALA A 76 -7.41 25.83 3.95
C ALA A 76 -7.85 24.81 5.00
N ASP A 77 -8.77 23.91 4.65
CA ASP A 77 -9.24 22.83 5.53
C ASP A 77 -8.13 21.82 5.85
N TYR A 78 -7.31 21.48 4.85
CA TYR A 78 -6.25 20.46 4.96
C TYR A 78 -4.89 20.97 4.48
N PRO A 79 -4.19 21.80 5.29
CA PRO A 79 -2.92 22.40 4.91
C PRO A 79 -1.82 21.37 4.62
N VAL A 80 -1.87 20.17 5.23
CA VAL A 80 -0.90 19.10 4.96
C VAL A 80 -1.00 18.63 3.51
N LEU A 81 -2.21 18.58 2.94
CA LEU A 81 -2.39 18.23 1.53
C LEU A 81 -1.75 19.27 0.60
N ALA A 82 -1.87 20.55 0.93
CA ALA A 82 -1.20 21.62 0.19
C ALA A 82 0.33 21.50 0.27
N GLN A 83 0.87 21.11 1.42
CA GLN A 83 2.31 20.84 1.57
C GLN A 83 2.77 19.67 0.69
N VAL A 84 2.00 18.58 0.67
CA VAL A 84 2.27 17.41 -0.17
C VAL A 84 2.30 17.79 -1.64
N ILE A 85 1.31 18.54 -2.13
CA ILE A 85 1.27 19.04 -3.51
C ILE A 85 2.46 19.96 -3.83
N ALA A 86 2.90 20.76 -2.86
CA ALA A 86 4.09 21.60 -2.97
C ALA A 86 5.42 20.81 -2.88
N GLY A 87 5.38 19.47 -2.86
CA GLY A 87 6.55 18.60 -2.80
C GLY A 87 7.24 18.55 -1.43
N LYS A 88 6.59 19.05 -0.37
CA LYS A 88 7.08 18.90 1.00
C LYS A 88 6.71 17.51 1.53
N TYR A 89 7.57 16.97 2.39
CA TYR A 89 7.42 15.65 2.96
C TYR A 89 8.04 15.58 4.36
N LYS A 90 7.68 14.55 5.13
CA LYS A 90 8.20 14.34 6.48
C LYS A 90 9.71 14.09 6.48
N LEU A 91 10.43 14.86 7.29
CA LEU A 91 11.84 14.69 7.61
C LEU A 91 12.02 14.43 9.11
N GLY A 92 13.05 13.68 9.50
CA GLY A 92 13.35 13.33 10.88
C GLY A 92 12.34 12.37 11.51
N GLU A 93 12.48 12.16 12.82
CA GLU A 93 11.56 11.35 13.61
C GLU A 93 10.22 12.07 13.90
N PRO A 94 9.09 11.35 14.02
CA PRO A 94 8.94 9.94 13.71
C PRO A 94 9.09 9.67 12.20
N SER A 95 9.80 8.60 11.84
CA SER A 95 10.05 8.20 10.45
C SER A 95 8.93 7.35 9.83
N HIS A 96 7.87 7.05 10.59
CA HIS A 96 6.69 6.31 10.16
C HIS A 96 5.40 6.85 10.81
N ASN A 97 4.26 6.48 10.25
CA ASN A 97 2.95 6.86 10.75
C ASN A 97 1.91 5.74 10.53
N ILE A 98 0.97 5.62 11.46
CA ILE A 98 -0.13 4.66 11.39
C ILE A 98 -1.43 5.40 11.70
N VAL A 99 -2.42 5.28 10.82
CA VAL A 99 -3.75 5.88 11.01
C VAL A 99 -4.84 4.88 10.71
N GLU A 100 -5.99 5.08 11.34
CA GLU A 100 -7.22 4.37 10.98
C GLU A 100 -8.05 5.20 9.99
N LEU A 101 -8.56 4.54 8.96
CA LEU A 101 -9.42 5.11 7.94
C LEU A 101 -10.78 4.43 8.02
N THR A 102 -11.84 5.23 8.14
CA THR A 102 -13.22 4.71 8.14
C THR A 102 -13.93 5.15 6.88
N THR A 103 -14.32 4.16 6.07
CA THR A 103 -15.10 4.39 4.84
C THR A 103 -16.48 4.95 5.12
N VAL A 104 -17.14 5.51 4.09
CA VAL A 104 -18.54 5.96 4.18
C VAL A 104 -19.46 4.84 4.65
N GLY A 105 -19.17 3.58 4.29
CA GLY A 105 -19.91 2.39 4.73
C GLY A 105 -19.54 1.89 6.14
N GLY A 106 -18.71 2.61 6.90
CA GLY A 106 -18.32 2.25 8.26
C GLY A 106 -17.23 1.18 8.36
N GLN A 107 -16.70 0.66 7.25
CA GLN A 107 -15.58 -0.28 7.28
C GLN A 107 -14.28 0.46 7.65
N THR A 108 -13.59 -0.02 8.68
CA THR A 108 -12.29 0.49 9.13
C THR A 108 -11.13 -0.23 8.42
N PHE A 109 -10.11 0.54 8.07
CA PHE A 109 -8.82 0.12 7.54
C PHE A 109 -7.71 0.71 8.40
N LYS A 110 -6.57 0.02 8.50
CA LYS A 110 -5.35 0.55 9.10
C LYS A 110 -4.35 0.88 8.00
N SER A 111 -3.98 2.15 7.86
CA SER A 111 -2.98 2.59 6.89
C SER A 111 -1.64 2.78 7.57
N PHE A 112 -0.60 2.23 6.94
CA PHE A 112 0.79 2.31 7.37
C PHE A 112 1.57 3.12 6.35
N ALA A 113 2.39 4.05 6.82
CA ALA A 113 3.26 4.88 5.99
C ALA A 113 4.65 4.96 6.62
N LYS A 114 5.69 4.97 5.79
CA LYS A 114 7.06 5.24 6.20
C LYS A 114 7.71 6.27 5.29
N THR A 115 8.68 6.98 5.84
CA THR A 115 9.62 7.82 5.09
C THR A 115 10.83 6.98 4.65
N GLY A 116 11.71 7.58 3.84
CA GLY A 116 13.00 6.97 3.52
C GLY A 116 13.96 6.87 4.72
N GLU A 117 13.73 7.64 5.78
CA GLU A 117 14.56 7.59 6.99
C GLU A 117 14.23 6.37 7.88
N PHE A 118 13.09 5.70 7.65
CA PHE A 118 12.73 4.48 8.38
C PHE A 118 13.74 3.34 8.16
N ASN A 119 14.41 3.30 7.00
CA ASN A 119 15.57 2.46 6.70
C ASN A 119 15.44 0.94 7.01
N HIS A 120 14.21 0.42 7.06
CA HIS A 120 13.89 -0.99 7.29
C HIS A 120 12.81 -1.48 6.33
N ASP A 121 12.61 -2.80 6.25
CA ASP A 121 11.46 -3.37 5.55
C ASP A 121 10.15 -2.91 6.21
N LEU A 122 9.19 -2.48 5.41
CA LEU A 122 7.90 -1.99 5.92
C LEU A 122 7.15 -3.11 6.65
N TYR A 123 7.15 -4.32 6.10
CA TYR A 123 6.32 -5.40 6.59
C TYR A 123 6.90 -6.01 7.88
N ASP A 124 8.19 -6.32 7.91
CA ASP A 124 8.85 -6.83 9.12
C ASP A 124 8.98 -5.75 10.20
N GLY A 125 9.35 -4.54 9.83
CA GLY A 125 9.67 -3.47 10.78
C GLY A 125 8.44 -2.78 11.37
N LEU A 126 7.29 -2.82 10.70
CA LEU A 126 6.11 -2.05 11.10
C LEU A 126 4.81 -2.85 11.06
N VAL A 127 4.50 -3.50 9.93
CA VAL A 127 3.16 -4.07 9.71
C VAL A 127 2.94 -5.35 10.53
N ALA A 128 3.79 -6.37 10.38
CA ALA A 128 3.63 -7.65 11.09
C ALA A 128 3.65 -7.48 12.62
N PRO A 129 4.58 -6.71 13.22
CA PRO A 129 4.57 -6.43 14.65
C PRO A 129 3.31 -5.70 15.13
N THR A 130 2.81 -4.72 14.36
CA THR A 130 1.59 -3.97 14.72
C THR A 130 0.34 -4.86 14.64
N LEU A 131 0.24 -5.71 13.61
CA LEU A 131 -0.90 -6.60 13.43
C LEU A 131 -0.82 -7.86 14.30
N LYS A 132 0.35 -8.11 14.92
CA LYS A 132 0.64 -9.25 15.79
C LYS A 132 0.36 -10.59 15.11
N THR A 133 0.78 -10.72 13.85
CA THR A 133 0.63 -11.95 13.07
C THR A 133 1.71 -12.00 12.00
N ASP A 134 2.14 -13.22 11.66
CA ASP A 134 2.98 -13.40 10.48
C ASP A 134 2.20 -13.08 9.21
N LEU A 135 2.94 -12.61 8.20
CA LEU A 135 2.41 -12.20 6.92
C LEU A 135 3.09 -12.99 5.79
N ILE A 136 2.41 -13.05 4.65
CA ILE A 136 2.99 -13.46 3.37
C ILE A 136 2.82 -12.29 2.42
N ALA A 137 3.93 -11.73 1.94
CA ALA A 137 3.97 -10.61 1.03
C ALA A 137 4.12 -11.10 -0.42
N GLU A 138 3.21 -10.66 -1.28
CA GLU A 138 3.35 -10.74 -2.73
C GLU A 138 3.70 -9.36 -3.23
N THR A 139 4.98 -9.18 -3.58
CA THR A 139 5.52 -7.93 -4.10
C THR A 139 6.40 -8.17 -5.32
N TRP A 140 6.57 -7.13 -6.15
CA TRP A 140 7.50 -7.21 -7.26
C TRP A 140 8.94 -7.21 -6.76
N ARG A 141 9.59 -8.38 -6.83
CA ARG A 141 10.97 -8.57 -6.38
C ARG A 141 11.87 -8.83 -7.59
N ARG A 142 12.51 -7.76 -8.08
CA ARG A 142 13.52 -7.77 -9.15
C ARG A 142 14.74 -6.94 -8.74
N GLY A 143 15.46 -7.46 -7.78
CA GLY A 143 16.64 -6.82 -7.20
C GLY A 143 17.14 -7.63 -6.02
N LEU A 144 17.89 -6.98 -5.13
CA LEU A 144 18.29 -7.60 -3.87
C LEU A 144 17.06 -7.78 -2.96
N GLU A 145 16.79 -9.03 -2.63
CA GLU A 145 15.67 -9.42 -1.78
C GLU A 145 15.94 -9.07 -0.32
N VAL A 146 14.88 -8.79 0.43
CA VAL A 146 14.95 -8.65 1.89
C VAL A 146 15.22 -10.04 2.48
N PRO A 147 16.27 -10.23 3.29
CA PRO A 147 16.50 -11.49 3.98
C PRO A 147 15.35 -11.80 4.95
N LEU A 148 14.99 -13.08 5.07
CA LEU A 148 14.04 -13.50 6.11
C LEU A 148 14.67 -13.34 7.50
N ASP A 149 13.96 -12.68 8.41
CA ASP A 149 14.34 -12.55 9.81
C ASP A 149 13.45 -13.43 10.71
N CYS A 150 13.81 -14.70 10.79
CA CYS A 150 13.10 -15.71 11.57
C CYS A 150 13.34 -15.61 13.09
N SER A 151 14.13 -14.64 13.54
CA SER A 151 14.35 -14.38 14.96
C SER A 151 13.26 -13.51 15.58
N THR A 152 12.48 -12.82 14.75
CA THR A 152 11.40 -11.92 15.20
C THR A 152 10.15 -12.70 15.64
N THR A 153 9.36 -12.11 16.55
CA THR A 153 8.10 -12.72 17.02
C THR A 153 7.03 -12.79 15.93
N TYR A 154 7.02 -11.79 15.04
CA TYR A 154 6.12 -11.72 13.90
C TYR A 154 6.94 -11.36 12.67
N HIS A 155 6.94 -12.22 11.65
CA HIS A 155 7.77 -12.08 10.47
C HIS A 155 6.93 -12.08 9.19
N THR A 156 7.55 -11.65 8.11
CA THR A 156 6.96 -11.69 6.77
C THR A 156 7.69 -12.71 5.91
N ASN A 157 6.96 -13.67 5.37
CA ASN A 157 7.43 -14.53 4.29
C ASN A 157 7.09 -13.90 2.93
N ASP A 158 7.69 -14.37 1.87
CA ASP A 158 7.45 -13.93 0.51
C ASP A 158 6.78 -14.99 -0.36
N ALA A 159 5.77 -14.57 -1.11
CA ALA A 159 5.14 -15.39 -2.13
C ALA A 159 6.13 -15.73 -3.26
N LEU A 160 6.24 -17.02 -3.61
CA LEU A 160 7.08 -17.53 -4.71
C LEU A 160 6.25 -17.84 -5.97
N LYS A 161 5.04 -18.36 -5.80
CA LYS A 161 4.12 -18.68 -6.90
C LYS A 161 2.71 -18.25 -6.55
N ILE A 162 2.00 -17.79 -7.56
CA ILE A 162 0.65 -17.22 -7.46
C ILE A 162 -0.24 -17.90 -8.50
N GLN A 163 -1.53 -18.00 -8.20
CA GLN A 163 -2.57 -18.45 -9.10
C GLN A 163 -3.88 -17.75 -8.76
N VAL A 164 -4.41 -17.00 -9.72
CA VAL A 164 -5.66 -16.23 -9.59
C VAL A 164 -6.77 -16.99 -10.28
N GLY A 165 -7.84 -17.35 -9.55
CA GLY A 165 -8.95 -18.14 -10.11
C GLY A 165 -8.47 -19.44 -10.76
N SER A 166 -8.85 -19.67 -12.02
CA SER A 166 -8.48 -20.85 -12.82
C SER A 166 -7.24 -20.64 -13.70
N THR A 167 -6.48 -19.56 -13.51
CA THR A 167 -5.25 -19.32 -14.29
C THR A 167 -4.20 -20.39 -14.06
N ILE A 168 -3.22 -20.48 -14.97
CA ILE A 168 -1.99 -21.23 -14.70
C ILE A 168 -1.20 -20.54 -13.59
N SER A 169 -0.53 -21.32 -12.74
CA SER A 169 0.34 -20.72 -11.72
C SER A 169 1.56 -20.05 -12.36
N PHE A 170 1.92 -18.87 -11.87
CA PHE A 170 3.07 -18.09 -12.33
C PHE A 170 3.94 -17.63 -11.16
N LYS A 171 5.20 -17.28 -11.46
CA LYS A 171 6.19 -16.83 -10.46
C LYS A 171 5.94 -15.38 -10.05
N TYR A 172 6.31 -15.03 -8.83
CA TYR A 172 6.29 -13.65 -8.31
C TYR A 172 6.98 -12.62 -9.23
N THR A 173 7.97 -13.03 -10.04
CA THR A 173 8.63 -12.13 -11.02
C THR A 173 7.75 -11.71 -12.21
N LYS A 174 6.54 -12.30 -12.30
CA LYS A 174 5.47 -11.97 -13.23
C LYS A 174 4.28 -11.30 -12.55
N ASP A 175 4.41 -10.97 -11.25
CA ASP A 175 3.41 -10.22 -10.51
C ASP A 175 4.00 -8.90 -10.02
N HIS A 176 3.29 -7.81 -10.27
CA HIS A 176 3.61 -6.47 -9.77
C HIS A 176 2.71 -6.07 -8.60
N SER A 177 1.73 -6.90 -8.24
CA SER A 177 0.91 -6.74 -7.06
C SER A 177 1.81 -6.42 -5.87
N LYS A 178 1.31 -5.52 -5.04
CA LYS A 178 1.94 -5.14 -3.79
C LYS A 178 0.92 -5.37 -2.71
N MET A 179 0.87 -6.60 -2.23
CA MET A 179 -0.06 -7.03 -1.20
C MET A 179 0.64 -7.87 -0.15
N ALA A 180 0.04 -7.94 1.04
CA ALA A 180 0.40 -8.92 2.04
C ALA A 180 -0.86 -9.47 2.69
N ARG A 181 -0.82 -10.73 3.11
CA ARG A 181 -1.92 -11.34 3.87
C ARG A 181 -1.39 -12.05 5.09
N SER A 182 -2.17 -12.09 6.15
CA SER A 182 -1.82 -12.86 7.33
C SER A 182 -1.92 -14.36 7.09
N THR A 183 -1.08 -15.12 7.80
CA THR A 183 -1.11 -16.59 7.83
C THR A 183 -2.18 -17.13 8.77
N ASN A 184 -2.54 -16.38 9.82
CA ASN A 184 -3.50 -16.80 10.83
C ASN A 184 -4.94 -16.47 10.42
N PRO A 185 -5.81 -17.47 10.16
CA PRO A 185 -7.20 -17.24 9.74
C PRO A 185 -8.08 -16.57 10.81
N SER A 186 -7.68 -16.61 12.08
CA SER A 186 -8.35 -15.89 13.17
C SER A 186 -8.02 -14.38 13.19
N LYS A 187 -7.00 -13.96 12.42
CA LYS A 187 -6.62 -12.57 12.20
C LYS A 187 -6.56 -12.28 10.70
N PRO A 188 -7.70 -12.24 9.98
CA PRO A 188 -7.76 -12.26 8.52
C PRO A 188 -7.40 -10.89 7.89
N TRP A 189 -6.14 -10.50 8.01
CA TRP A 189 -5.61 -9.26 7.49
C TRP A 189 -5.23 -9.38 6.01
N LEU A 190 -5.75 -8.49 5.18
CA LEU A 190 -5.27 -8.25 3.83
C LEU A 190 -4.75 -6.81 3.75
N CYS A 191 -3.56 -6.62 3.21
CA CYS A 191 -2.90 -5.36 3.01
C CYS A 191 -2.65 -5.14 1.51
N ILE A 192 -2.96 -3.96 0.99
CA ILE A 192 -2.65 -3.54 -0.39
C ILE A 192 -1.93 -2.19 -0.31
N GLY A 193 -0.81 -2.06 -1.02
CA GLY A 193 0.09 -0.92 -0.89
C GLY A 193 0.86 -0.58 -2.15
N ASP A 194 1.92 0.19 -1.97
CA ASP A 194 2.77 0.75 -3.03
C ASP A 194 4.27 0.40 -2.88
N ILE A 195 4.66 -0.25 -1.78
CA ILE A 195 6.04 -0.66 -1.47
C ILE A 195 6.30 -2.12 -1.86
N ASN A 196 7.44 -2.37 -2.49
CA ASN A 196 7.94 -3.73 -2.71
C ASN A 196 8.79 -4.20 -1.53
N ARG A 197 8.95 -5.52 -1.35
CA ARG A 197 9.86 -6.09 -0.36
C ARG A 197 11.25 -6.34 -0.97
N MET A 198 12.00 -5.26 -1.19
CA MET A 198 13.38 -5.28 -1.69
C MET A 198 14.26 -4.31 -0.88
N THR A 199 15.56 -4.58 -0.73
CA THR A 199 16.45 -3.74 0.10
C THR A 199 16.56 -2.29 -0.41
N SER A 200 16.43 -2.08 -1.73
CA SER A 200 16.33 -0.73 -2.33
C SER A 200 15.16 0.10 -1.82
N GLN A 201 14.18 -0.53 -1.17
CA GLN A 201 12.99 0.12 -0.62
C GLN A 201 13.16 0.55 0.83
N TYR A 202 14.27 0.20 1.51
CA TYR A 202 14.53 0.62 2.89
C TYR A 202 14.54 2.15 2.99
N VAL A 203 15.21 2.79 2.04
CA VAL A 203 15.39 4.24 1.95
C VAL A 203 14.35 4.96 1.09
N ARG A 204 13.20 4.33 0.85
CA ARG A 204 12.09 4.92 0.08
C ARG A 204 10.86 5.10 0.97
N GLY A 205 10.18 6.24 0.77
CA GLY A 205 8.86 6.44 1.34
C GLY A 205 7.81 5.59 0.65
N GLY A 206 6.77 5.21 1.38
CA GLY A 206 5.65 4.42 0.89
C GLY A 206 4.94 3.67 2.02
N GLY A 207 3.91 2.91 1.66
CA GLY A 207 3.01 2.36 2.66
C GLY A 207 2.18 1.16 2.19
N THR A 208 1.25 0.78 3.06
CA THR A 208 0.22 -0.23 2.77
C THR A 208 -1.01 0.04 3.60
N THR A 209 -2.19 -0.28 3.06
CA THR A 209 -3.46 -0.14 3.78
C THR A 209 -4.09 -1.51 3.97
N CYS A 210 -4.43 -1.84 5.22
CA CYS A 210 -4.85 -3.16 5.64
C CYS A 210 -6.29 -3.19 6.15
N ILE A 211 -7.01 -4.25 5.85
CA ILE A 211 -8.34 -4.57 6.35
C ILE A 211 -8.32 -5.91 7.09
N SER A 212 -8.98 -5.99 8.24
CA SER A 212 -9.29 -7.26 8.89
C SER A 212 -10.67 -7.70 8.44
N SER A 213 -10.74 -8.58 7.45
CA SER A 213 -12.02 -9.10 6.96
C SER A 213 -11.83 -10.44 6.26
N LYS A 214 -12.65 -11.43 6.65
CA LYS A 214 -12.58 -12.79 6.11
C LYS A 214 -12.85 -12.84 4.61
N LEU A 215 -13.72 -11.97 4.09
CA LEU A 215 -14.13 -12.00 2.68
C LEU A 215 -12.97 -11.64 1.73
N PRO A 216 -12.33 -10.46 1.82
CA PRO A 216 -11.19 -10.14 0.99
C PRO A 216 -9.98 -11.03 1.31
N TRP A 217 -9.75 -11.40 2.58
CA TRP A 217 -8.65 -12.31 2.93
C TRP A 217 -8.76 -13.67 2.23
N LYS A 218 -9.98 -14.23 2.12
CA LYS A 218 -10.23 -15.47 1.35
C LYS A 218 -10.11 -15.25 -0.16
N ALA A 219 -10.59 -14.12 -0.67
CA ALA A 219 -10.49 -13.80 -2.10
C ALA A 219 -9.03 -13.70 -2.56
N PHE A 220 -8.13 -13.29 -1.67
CA PHE A 220 -6.69 -13.18 -1.89
C PHE A 220 -5.90 -14.42 -1.45
N ASP A 221 -6.54 -15.59 -1.32
CA ASP A 221 -5.86 -16.88 -1.14
C ASP A 221 -5.26 -17.40 -2.47
N VAL A 222 -4.46 -16.54 -3.10
CA VAL A 222 -3.88 -16.75 -4.44
C VAL A 222 -2.44 -17.27 -4.39
N ILE A 223 -1.79 -17.19 -3.23
CA ILE A 223 -0.40 -17.62 -3.03
C ILE A 223 -0.35 -19.15 -2.95
N LYS A 224 0.42 -19.79 -3.84
CA LYS A 224 0.55 -21.26 -3.94
C LYS A 224 1.81 -21.81 -3.30
N SER A 225 2.84 -20.99 -3.16
CA SER A 225 4.06 -21.35 -2.43
C SER A 225 4.77 -20.08 -1.97
N GLU A 226 5.55 -20.19 -0.92
CA GLU A 226 6.27 -19.11 -0.24
C GLU A 226 7.66 -19.61 0.21
N ASN A 227 8.59 -18.69 0.47
CA ASN A 227 9.74 -19.02 1.31
C ASN A 227 9.30 -19.08 2.78
N ARG A 228 10.15 -19.63 3.65
CA ARG A 228 9.75 -19.90 5.04
C ARG A 228 10.88 -19.65 6.00
N CYS A 229 10.52 -18.96 7.08
CA CYS A 229 10.92 -19.35 8.42
C CYS A 229 10.20 -20.67 8.79
#